data_AF-A0A7Y3E9A1-F1
#
_entry.id   AF-A0A7Y3E9A1-F1
#
_cell.length_a   1.000
_cell.length_b   1.000
_cell.length_c   1.000
_cell.angle_alpha   90.00
_cell.angle_beta   90.00
_cell.angle_gamma   90.00
#
_symmetry.space_group_name_H-M   'P 1'
#
loop_
_entity.id
_entity.type
_entity.pdbx_description
1 polymer ?
#
loop_
_entity_poly.entity_id
_entity_poly.type
_entity_poly.pdbx_seq_one_letter_code
_entity_poly.pdbx_strand_id
1 'polypeptide(L)' 'MATNKGEFIGNVTSKYPEIYLAIDDLKDGYYIFHIIQNEKVIKSFEIEKKQL' A
#
# COMPACT_ATOMS: atom_id res chain seq x y z
N MET A 1 -14.91 -18.11 -19.95
CA MET A 1 -13.45 -18.01 -19.77
C MET A 1 -13.20 -16.68 -19.08
N ALA A 2 -12.79 -16.68 -17.81
CA ALA A 2 -12.63 -15.45 -17.04
C ALA A 2 -11.23 -14.88 -17.29
N THR A 3 -11.18 -13.69 -17.88
CA THR A 3 -9.95 -12.92 -18.08
C THR A 3 -9.49 -12.41 -16.71
N ASN A 4 -8.31 -12.85 -16.27
CA ASN A 4 -7.66 -12.37 -15.06
C ASN A 4 -7.42 -10.85 -15.18
N LYS A 5 -8.28 -10.03 -14.55
CA LYS A 5 -8.08 -8.58 -14.46
C LYS A 5 -7.19 -8.28 -13.26
N GLY A 6 -5.90 -8.21 -13.54
CA GLY A 6 -4.87 -7.77 -12.61
C GLY A 6 -3.49 -7.91 -13.25
N GLU A 7 -3.35 -7.51 -14.52
CA GLU A 7 -2.04 -7.53 -15.17
C GLU A 7 -1.19 -6.39 -14.58
N PHE A 8 -0.16 -6.81 -13.84
CA PHE A 8 0.89 -5.98 -13.31
C PHE A 8 1.75 -5.44 -14.45
N ILE A 9 1.58 -4.16 -14.80
CA ILE A 9 2.45 -3.47 -15.76
C ILE A 9 3.33 -2.50 -14.97
N GLY A 10 4.49 -2.99 -14.55
CA GLY A 10 5.52 -2.19 -13.91
C GLY A 10 6.88 -2.69 -14.35
N ASN A 11 7.47 -2.03 -15.35
CA ASN A 11 8.85 -2.25 -15.72
C ASN A 11 9.73 -1.51 -14.70
N VAL A 12 9.92 -2.10 -13.52
CA VAL A 12 10.68 -1.49 -12.42
C VAL A 12 11.91 -2.31 -12.15
N THR A 13 13.06 -1.78 -12.55
CA THR A 13 14.40 -2.31 -12.25
C THR A 13 14.73 -2.07 -10.77
N SER A 14 13.93 -2.59 -9.85
CA SER A 14 14.22 -2.55 -8.42
C SER A 14 14.77 -3.90 -7.99
N LYS A 15 15.85 -3.90 -7.20
CA LYS A 15 16.47 -5.12 -6.66
C LYS A 15 15.53 -5.86 -5.70
N TYR A 16 14.52 -5.17 -5.18
CA TYR A 16 13.56 -5.71 -4.23
C TYR A 16 12.12 -5.44 -4.71
N PRO A 17 11.16 -6.31 -4.36
CA PRO A 17 9.76 -6.06 -4.64
C PRO A 17 9.29 -4.82 -3.86
N GLU A 18 8.67 -3.89 -4.57
CA GLU A 18 8.04 -2.72 -3.98
C GLU A 18 6.53 -2.97 -3.85
N ILE A 19 5.97 -2.57 -2.72
CA ILE A 19 4.54 -2.68 -2.45
C ILE A 19 3.98 -1.27 -2.31
N TYR A 20 3.00 -0.97 -3.14
CA TYR A 20 2.29 0.30 -3.15
C TYR A 20 0.89 0.11 -2.60
N LEU A 21 0.45 1.03 -1.74
CA LEU A 21 -0.91 1.10 -1.24
C LEU A 21 -1.51 2.46 -1.63
N ALA A 22 -2.48 2.44 -2.54
CA ALA A 22 -3.25 3.64 -2.89
C ALA A 22 -4.27 3.94 -1.79
N ILE A 23 -4.35 5.20 -1.36
CA ILE A 23 -5.22 5.66 -0.27
C ILE A 23 -6.11 6.81 -0.73
N ASP A 24 -6.54 6.76 -1.97
CA ASP A 24 -7.24 7.86 -2.65
C ASP A 24 -8.63 8.10 -2.07
N ASP A 25 -9.32 7.03 -1.66
CA ASP A 25 -10.66 7.08 -1.05
C ASP A 25 -10.66 7.43 0.44
N LEU A 26 -9.48 7.51 1.08
CA LEU A 26 -9.40 7.96 2.46
C LEU A 26 -9.68 9.47 2.51
N LYS A 27 -10.38 9.90 3.56
CA LYS A 27 -10.54 11.33 3.84
C LYS A 27 -9.21 11.92 4.29
N ASP A 28 -9.13 13.24 4.28
CA ASP A 28 -8.01 13.93 4.90
C ASP A 28 -8.00 13.68 6.41
N GLY A 29 -6.80 13.49 6.95
CA GLY A 29 -6.61 13.20 8.37
C GLY A 29 -5.31 12.45 8.68
N TYR A 30 -5.17 12.12 9.95
CA TYR A 30 -4.04 11.34 10.48
C TYR A 30 -4.37 9.86 10.56
N TYR A 31 -3.49 9.03 10.02
CA TYR A 31 -3.63 7.58 9.96
C TYR A 31 -2.40 6.89 10.53
N ILE A 32 -2.61 5.75 11.18
CA ILE A 32 -1.55 4.85 11.60
C ILE A 32 -1.66 3.58 10.76
N PHE A 33 -0.62 3.28 10.00
CA PHE A 33 -0.51 2.05 9.23
C PHE A 33 0.30 1.02 10.01
N HIS A 34 -0.21 -0.21 10.05
CA HIS A 34 0.44 -1.35 10.71
C HIS A 34 0.87 -2.39 9.69
N ILE A 35 2.14 -2.81 9.77
CA ILE A 35 2.62 -4.00 9.09
C ILE A 35 2.46 -5.17 10.06
N ILE A 36 1.67 -6.18 9.66
CA ILE A 36 1.34 -7.34 10.48
C ILE A 36 1.98 -8.59 9.87
N GLN A 37 2.66 -9.37 10.70
CA GLN A 37 3.20 -10.69 10.35
C GLN A 37 2.86 -11.68 11.46
N ASN A 38 2.29 -12.84 11.11
CA ASN A 38 1.88 -13.86 12.09
C ASN A 38 1.01 -13.28 13.21
N GLU A 39 -0.02 -12.50 12.85
CA GLU A 39 -0.95 -11.85 13.78
C GLU A 39 -0.31 -10.84 14.76
N LYS A 40 0.98 -10.48 14.56
CA LYS A 40 1.69 -9.48 15.36
C LYS A 40 2.04 -8.26 14.52
N VAL A 41 1.86 -7.08 15.10
CA VAL A 41 2.33 -5.82 14.51
C VAL A 41 3.86 -5.77 14.61
N ILE A 42 4.55 -5.73 13.47
CA ILE A 42 6.02 -5.66 13.40
C ILE A 42 6.54 -4.25 13.11
N LYS A 43 5.68 -3.38 12.57
CA LYS A 43 6.01 -1.97 12.31
C LYS A 43 4.74 -1.14 12.29
N SER A 44 4.85 0.08 12.80
CA SER A 44 3.81 1.11 12.66
C SER A 44 4.43 2.37 12.08
N PHE A 45 3.68 3.10 11.26
CA PHE A 45 4.07 4.42 10.78
C PHE A 45 2.85 5.33 10.67
N GLU A 46 3.06 6.60 11.02
CA GLU A 46 2.05 7.65 10.97
C GLU A 46 2.12 8.35 9.62
N ILE A 47 0.96 8.55 8.99
CA ILE A 47 0.82 9.29 7.75
C ILE A 47 -0.30 10.30 7.94
N GLU A 48 0.00 11.56 7.65
CA GLU A 48 -1.03 12.57 7.47
C GLU A 48 -1.40 12.64 5.98
N LYS A 49 -2.65 12.31 5.65
CA LYS A 49 -3.22 12.56 4.33
C LYS A 49 -3.81 13.97 4.31
N LYS A 50 -3.32 14.78 3.38
CA LYS A 50 -3.87 16.09 3.01
C LYS A 50 -4.12 16.07 1.51
N GLN A 51 -5.32 16.39 1.05
CA GLN A 51 -5.54 16.70 -0.37
C GLN A 51 -4.70 17.93 -0.71
N LEU A 52 -3.90 17.79 -1.77
CA LEU A 52 -3.11 18.88 -2.34
C LEU A 52 -3.99 19.80 -3.18
#